data_AF-V4XGP2-F1
#
_entry.id   AF-V4XGP2-F1
#
_cell.length_a   1.000
_cell.length_b   1.000
_cell.length_c   1.000
_cell.angle_alpha   90.00
_cell.angle_beta   90.00
_cell.angle_gamma   90.00
#
_symmetry.space_group_name_H-M   'P 1'
#
loop_
_entity.id
_entity.type
_entity.pdbx_description
1 polymer ?
#
loop_
_entity_poly.entity_id
_entity_poly.type
_entity_poly.pdbx_seq_one_letter_code
_entity_poly.pdbx_strand_id
1 'polypeptide(L)'
;VVSATWTGSILGQLTPHHALDPTLTTVIGVVVAAGAVVLAVVGRRFATTRQLLVGGGTAYATTMLGLWAGVRLVFWRFAFDPVRDAPVVAPVLVGFAVVIAGQFVLPAYLLVSHKTWTPLVWLFGVTWALGEFVLLVGGESGGLFALLVWTVGLLPPCLGVLVVTTGGELLLRRVDLSKPFGS
;
A
#
# COMPACT_ATOMS: atom_id res chain seq x y z
N VAL A 1 2.65 48.90 -6.64
CA VAL A 1 3.66 47.83 -6.49
C VAL A 1 3.32 47.00 -5.24
N VAL A 2 2.20 46.26 -5.27
CA VAL A 2 1.78 45.32 -4.19
C VAL A 2 0.84 44.30 -4.86
N SER A 3 1.38 43.34 -5.60
CA SER A 3 0.54 42.28 -6.21
C SER A 3 1.27 41.01 -6.64
N ALA A 4 2.61 40.92 -6.51
CA ALA A 4 3.36 39.75 -6.94
C ALA A 4 3.80 38.81 -5.79
N THR A 5 3.78 39.28 -4.53
CA THR A 5 4.32 38.53 -3.39
C THR A 5 3.28 37.65 -2.66
N TRP A 6 1.99 37.99 -2.75
CA TRP A 6 0.92 37.25 -2.06
C TRP A 6 0.56 35.92 -2.73
N THR A 7 0.60 35.86 -4.06
CA THR A 7 0.25 34.63 -4.81
C THR A 7 1.32 33.55 -4.65
N GLY A 8 2.60 33.95 -4.51
CA GLY A 8 3.72 33.02 -4.30
C GLY A 8 3.71 32.36 -2.91
N SER A 9 3.27 33.07 -1.86
CA SER A 9 3.22 32.49 -0.50
C SER A 9 2.05 31.52 -0.33
N ILE A 10 0.90 31.79 -0.94
CA ILE A 10 -0.27 30.90 -0.88
C ILE A 10 -0.02 29.63 -1.71
N LEU A 11 0.60 29.75 -2.89
CA LEU A 11 1.00 28.58 -3.69
C LEU A 11 2.11 27.76 -3.02
N GLY A 12 3.06 28.41 -2.33
CA GLY A 12 4.10 27.74 -1.54
C GLY A 12 3.59 27.07 -0.26
N GLN A 13 2.45 27.50 0.29
CA GLN A 13 1.79 26.84 1.43
C GLN A 13 0.87 25.69 1.02
N LEU A 14 0.46 25.62 -0.25
CA LEU A 14 -0.39 24.55 -0.79
C LEU A 14 0.42 23.37 -1.35
N THR A 15 1.72 23.52 -1.54
CA THR A 15 2.63 22.39 -1.76
C THR A 15 2.84 21.67 -0.43
N PRO A 16 2.33 20.43 -0.26
CA PRO A 16 2.66 19.64 0.93
C PRO A 16 4.17 19.60 1.05
N HIS A 17 4.73 19.91 2.22
CA HIS A 17 6.15 19.74 2.45
C HIS A 17 6.51 18.26 2.31
N HIS A 18 6.94 17.87 1.10
CA HIS A 18 7.43 16.54 0.80
C HIS A 18 8.55 16.20 1.79
N ALA A 19 8.41 15.08 2.48
CA ALA A 19 9.44 14.64 3.42
C ALA A 19 10.73 14.27 2.68
N LEU A 20 10.63 13.76 1.46
CA LEU A 20 11.75 13.34 0.61
C LEU A 20 11.62 13.99 -0.78
N ASP A 21 12.72 14.02 -1.54
CA ASP A 21 12.70 14.39 -2.95
C ASP A 21 11.63 13.55 -3.68
N PRO A 22 10.76 14.15 -4.53
CA PRO A 22 9.73 13.42 -5.27
C PRO A 22 10.29 12.24 -6.07
N THR A 23 11.47 12.40 -6.67
CA THR A 23 12.11 11.32 -7.44
C THR A 23 12.51 10.14 -6.54
N LEU A 24 13.07 10.44 -5.38
CA LEU A 24 13.50 9.44 -4.40
C LEU A 24 12.28 8.72 -3.78
N THR A 25 11.20 9.45 -3.55
CA THR A 25 9.91 8.91 -3.10
C THR A 25 9.36 7.87 -4.07
N THR A 26 9.33 8.20 -5.36
CA THR A 26 8.89 7.29 -6.42
C THR A 26 9.81 6.08 -6.55
N VAL A 27 11.12 6.26 -6.49
CA VAL A 27 12.07 5.15 -6.55
C VAL A 27 11.85 4.16 -5.39
N ILE A 28 11.71 4.66 -4.16
CA ILE A 28 11.42 3.80 -3.00
C ILE A 28 10.08 3.09 -3.19
N GLY A 29 9.02 3.82 -3.57
CA GLY A 29 7.70 3.25 -3.80
C GLY A 29 7.72 2.12 -4.83
N VAL A 30 8.40 2.32 -5.96
CA VAL A 30 8.54 1.31 -7.02
C VAL A 30 9.35 0.11 -6.57
N VAL A 31 10.48 0.32 -5.88
CA VAL A 31 11.33 -0.78 -5.37
C VAL A 31 10.53 -1.66 -4.41
N VAL A 32 9.76 -1.04 -3.53
CA VAL A 32 8.98 -1.77 -2.53
C VAL A 32 7.79 -2.50 -3.17
N ALA A 33 7.12 -1.86 -4.14
CA ALA A 33 6.06 -2.50 -4.92
C ALA A 33 6.57 -3.69 -5.74
N ALA A 34 7.71 -3.54 -6.40
CA ALA A 34 8.38 -4.62 -7.11
C ALA A 34 8.79 -5.75 -6.15
N GLY A 35 9.34 -5.40 -4.97
CA GLY A 35 9.69 -6.35 -3.92
C GLY A 35 8.50 -7.18 -3.46
N ALA A 36 7.33 -6.56 -3.26
CA ALA A 36 6.11 -7.27 -2.90
C ALA A 36 5.65 -8.27 -3.98
N VAL A 37 5.69 -7.86 -5.26
CA VAL A 37 5.37 -8.76 -6.38
C VAL A 37 6.37 -9.91 -6.48
N VAL A 38 7.68 -9.61 -6.40
CA VAL A 38 8.74 -10.62 -6.45
C VAL A 38 8.58 -11.61 -5.29
N LEU A 39 8.28 -11.14 -4.08
CA LEU A 39 8.02 -11.99 -2.92
C LEU A 39 6.85 -12.94 -3.18
N ALA A 40 5.75 -12.46 -3.76
CA ALA A 40 4.61 -13.32 -4.11
C ALA A 40 4.96 -14.35 -5.21
N VAL A 41 5.70 -13.95 -6.25
CA VAL A 41 6.04 -14.79 -7.40
C VAL A 41 7.10 -15.84 -7.10
N VAL A 42 8.12 -15.48 -6.32
CA VAL A 42 9.22 -16.36 -5.92
C VAL A 42 8.80 -17.20 -4.73
N GLY A 43 8.15 -16.60 -3.74
CA GLY A 43 7.72 -17.27 -2.52
C GLY A 43 6.79 -18.46 -2.77
N ARG A 44 5.93 -18.39 -3.80
CA ARG A 44 5.07 -19.53 -4.18
C ARG A 44 5.83 -20.78 -4.64
N ARG A 45 7.11 -20.66 -5.02
CA ARG A 45 7.94 -21.78 -5.49
C ARG A 45 8.66 -22.50 -4.34
N PHE A 46 8.92 -21.78 -3.25
CA PHE A 46 9.81 -22.26 -2.16
C PHE A 46 9.12 -22.37 -0.80
N ALA A 47 7.94 -21.75 -0.62
CA ALA A 47 7.20 -21.76 0.63
C ALA A 47 5.86 -22.47 0.48
N THR A 48 5.38 -23.05 1.56
CA THR A 48 3.99 -23.52 1.64
C THR A 48 3.02 -22.33 1.53
N THR A 49 1.81 -22.55 1.03
CA THR A 49 0.79 -21.50 0.92
C THR A 49 0.60 -20.76 2.25
N ARG A 50 0.53 -21.47 3.38
CA ARG A 50 0.38 -20.85 4.70
C ARG A 50 1.57 -19.98 5.07
N GLN A 51 2.79 -20.43 4.83
CA GLN A 51 4.00 -19.64 5.11
C GLN A 51 4.10 -18.41 4.21
N LEU A 52 3.73 -18.52 2.93
CA LEU A 52 3.71 -17.39 2.02
C LEU A 52 2.67 -16.34 2.45
N LEU A 53 1.45 -16.76 2.78
CA LEU A 53 0.38 -15.84 3.15
C LEU A 53 0.68 -15.18 4.50
N VAL A 54 0.99 -15.97 5.54
CA VAL A 54 1.24 -15.42 6.88
C VAL A 54 2.58 -14.70 6.92
N GLY A 55 3.66 -15.34 6.47
CA GLY A 55 5.01 -14.79 6.50
C GLY A 55 5.19 -13.62 5.53
N GLY A 56 4.70 -13.76 4.30
CA GLY A 56 4.76 -12.69 3.30
C GLY A 56 3.87 -11.50 3.66
N GLY A 57 2.65 -11.75 4.15
CA GLY A 57 1.76 -10.69 4.64
C GLY A 57 2.36 -9.94 5.83
N THR A 58 2.97 -10.66 6.77
CA THR A 58 3.68 -10.05 7.91
C THR A 58 4.88 -9.23 7.45
N ALA A 59 5.75 -9.78 6.59
CA ALA A 59 6.90 -9.06 6.06
C ALA A 59 6.51 -7.80 5.29
N TYR A 60 5.43 -7.87 4.50
CA TYR A 60 4.87 -6.73 3.78
C TYR A 60 4.36 -5.65 4.74
N ALA A 61 3.56 -6.02 5.74
CA ALA A 61 3.04 -5.09 6.74
C ALA A 61 4.16 -4.43 7.55
N THR A 62 5.15 -5.20 7.98
CA THR A 62 6.32 -4.67 8.69
C THR A 62 7.11 -3.71 7.82
N THR A 63 7.29 -3.99 6.53
CA THR A 63 7.99 -3.11 5.59
C THR A 63 7.25 -1.79 5.40
N MET A 64 5.93 -1.83 5.19
CA MET A 64 5.10 -0.64 5.03
C MET A 64 5.06 0.22 6.28
N LEU A 65 4.84 -0.40 7.44
CA LEU A 65 4.86 0.31 8.73
C LEU A 65 6.26 0.81 9.07
N GLY A 66 7.31 0.08 8.68
CA GLY A 66 8.69 0.50 8.82
C GLY A 66 9.02 1.72 7.96
N LEU A 67 8.55 1.77 6.71
CA LEU A 67 8.65 2.95 5.84
C LEU A 67 7.90 4.13 6.46
N TRP A 68 6.67 3.91 6.92
CA TRP A 68 5.88 4.91 7.61
C TRP A 68 6.58 5.46 8.86
N ALA A 69 7.08 4.58 9.73
CA ALA A 69 7.76 4.96 10.96
C ALA A 69 9.12 5.59 10.68
N GLY A 70 9.88 5.05 9.73
CA GLY A 70 11.24 5.47 9.38
C GLY A 70 11.28 6.92 8.89
N VAL A 71 10.36 7.32 8.00
CA VAL A 71 10.24 8.72 7.57
C VAL A 71 10.01 9.64 8.77
N ARG A 72 9.13 9.23 9.69
CA ARG A 72 8.77 10.05 10.85
C ARG A 72 9.89 10.15 11.87
N LEU A 73 10.67 9.07 12.05
CA LEU A 73 11.89 9.05 12.86
C LEU A 73 12.94 10.01 12.30
N VAL A 74 13.19 9.95 10.98
CA VAL A 74 14.21 10.79 10.32
C VAL A 74 13.87 12.28 10.41
N PHE A 75 12.59 12.63 10.23
CA PHE A 75 12.15 14.02 10.21
C PHE A 75 11.60 14.54 11.56
N TRP A 76 11.79 13.81 12.67
CA TRP A 76 11.35 14.23 14.02
C TRP A 76 9.88 14.69 14.09
N ARG A 77 9.01 14.03 13.31
CA ARG A 77 7.60 14.44 13.09
C ARG A 77 6.57 13.63 13.87
N PHE A 78 6.99 12.93 14.92
CA PHE A 78 6.04 12.27 15.82
C PHE A 78 5.43 13.31 16.75
N ALA A 79 4.16 13.66 16.53
CA ALA A 79 3.40 14.53 17.43
C ALA A 79 2.80 13.79 18.64
N PHE A 80 3.14 12.51 18.86
CA PHE A 80 2.65 11.72 20.00
C PHE A 80 3.79 11.40 20.97
N ASP A 81 3.48 11.37 22.26
CA ASP A 81 4.41 10.96 23.31
C ASP A 81 4.40 9.42 23.39
N PRO A 82 5.47 8.73 22.97
CA PRO A 82 5.48 7.28 22.83
C PRO A 82 5.28 6.53 24.15
N VAL A 83 5.54 7.15 25.31
CA VAL A 83 5.36 6.51 26.61
C VAL A 83 3.92 6.70 27.11
N ARG A 84 3.33 7.87 26.84
CA ARG A 84 1.99 8.23 27.31
C ARG A 84 0.88 7.70 26.41
N ASP A 85 1.10 7.70 25.09
CA ASP A 85 0.07 7.40 24.09
C ASP A 85 0.12 5.96 23.58
N ALA A 86 1.16 5.18 23.94
CA ALA A 86 1.34 3.79 23.52
C ALA A 86 0.10 2.88 23.72
N PRO A 87 -0.65 2.93 24.84
CA PRO A 87 -1.81 2.05 25.05
C PRO A 87 -2.91 2.23 24.00
N VAL A 88 -3.00 3.43 23.40
CA VAL A 88 -4.00 3.75 22.38
C VAL A 88 -3.41 3.59 20.97
N VAL A 89 -2.16 4.03 20.76
CA VAL A 89 -1.52 4.01 19.44
C VAL A 89 -1.13 2.57 19.02
N ALA A 90 -0.67 1.73 19.95
CA ALA A 90 -0.27 0.36 19.65
C ALA A 90 -1.39 -0.50 19.04
N PRO A 91 -2.60 -0.62 19.63
CA PRO A 91 -3.68 -1.40 19.03
C PRO A 91 -4.13 -0.84 17.68
N VAL A 92 -4.08 0.48 17.48
CA VAL A 92 -4.39 1.12 16.20
C VAL A 92 -3.37 0.73 15.12
N LEU A 93 -2.07 0.78 15.44
CA LEU A 93 -1.01 0.33 14.53
C LEU A 93 -1.11 -1.15 14.22
N VAL A 94 -1.49 -1.99 15.18
CA VAL A 94 -1.77 -3.42 14.94
C VAL A 94 -2.95 -3.57 13.99
N GLY A 95 -4.03 -2.80 14.16
CA GLY A 95 -5.16 -2.79 13.23
C GLY A 95 -4.74 -2.43 11.81
N PHE A 96 -3.93 -1.38 11.65
CA PHE A 96 -3.35 -1.02 10.34
C PHE A 96 -2.45 -2.12 9.78
N ALA A 97 -1.62 -2.76 10.61
CA ALA A 97 -0.77 -3.87 10.19
C ALA A 97 -1.58 -5.02 9.59
N VAL A 98 -2.69 -5.38 10.22
CA VAL A 98 -3.60 -6.44 9.74
C VAL A 98 -4.21 -6.07 8.40
N VAL A 99 -4.69 -4.83 8.25
CA VAL A 99 -5.29 -4.35 7.01
C VAL A 99 -4.26 -4.32 5.87
N ILE A 100 -3.04 -3.85 6.14
CA ILE A 100 -1.94 -3.82 5.18
C ILE A 100 -1.49 -5.24 4.81
N ALA A 101 -1.39 -6.15 5.78
CA ALA A 101 -1.09 -7.55 5.49
C ALA A 101 -2.15 -8.15 4.54
N GLY A 102 -3.43 -7.82 4.74
CA GLY A 102 -4.52 -8.20 3.84
C GLY A 102 -4.32 -7.77 2.39
N GLN A 103 -3.72 -6.58 2.15
CA GLN A 103 -3.39 -6.11 0.79
C GLN A 103 -2.41 -7.04 0.08
N PHE A 104 -1.50 -7.69 0.79
CA PHE A 104 -0.59 -8.68 0.18
C PHE A 104 -1.24 -10.07 0.09
N VAL A 105 -1.88 -10.50 1.18
CA VAL A 105 -2.43 -11.85 1.31
C VAL A 105 -3.45 -12.16 0.23
N LEU A 106 -4.35 -11.23 -0.08
CA LEU A 106 -5.43 -11.45 -1.03
C LEU A 106 -4.90 -11.68 -2.47
N PRO A 107 -4.05 -10.79 -3.05
CA PRO A 107 -3.39 -11.06 -4.31
C PRO A 107 -2.53 -12.32 -4.36
N ALA A 108 -1.74 -12.57 -3.30
CA ALA A 108 -0.91 -13.76 -3.23
C ALA A 108 -1.76 -15.05 -3.20
N TYR A 109 -2.88 -15.03 -2.47
CA TYR A 109 -3.83 -16.13 -2.46
C TYR A 109 -4.45 -16.37 -3.83
N LEU A 110 -4.88 -15.31 -4.53
CA LEU A 110 -5.46 -15.42 -5.87
C LEU A 110 -4.44 -15.94 -6.90
N LEU A 111 -3.18 -15.53 -6.79
CA LEU A 111 -2.09 -16.04 -7.61
C LEU A 111 -1.86 -17.54 -7.38
N VAL A 112 -1.82 -17.99 -6.12
CA VAL A 112 -1.54 -19.39 -5.77
C VAL A 112 -2.73 -20.28 -6.13
N SER A 113 -3.96 -19.86 -5.82
CA SER A 113 -5.16 -20.66 -5.96
C SER A 113 -5.71 -20.67 -7.40
N HIS A 114 -5.63 -19.55 -8.11
CA HIS A 114 -6.26 -19.38 -9.42
C HIS A 114 -5.28 -19.08 -10.56
N LYS A 115 -3.97 -18.96 -10.28
CA LYS A 115 -2.94 -18.65 -11.28
C LYS A 115 -3.31 -17.41 -12.12
N THR A 116 -3.94 -16.42 -11.50
CA THR A 116 -4.28 -15.14 -12.10
C THR A 116 -3.14 -14.15 -11.83
N TRP A 117 -2.76 -13.38 -12.85
CA TRP A 117 -1.68 -12.39 -12.74
C TRP A 117 -2.19 -10.98 -12.49
N THR A 118 -3.46 -10.69 -12.83
CA THR A 118 -4.13 -9.41 -12.55
C THR A 118 -4.02 -8.95 -11.10
N PRO A 119 -4.14 -9.83 -10.08
CA PRO A 119 -3.96 -9.43 -8.68
C PRO A 119 -2.56 -8.89 -8.37
N LEU A 120 -1.51 -9.31 -9.10
CA LEU A 120 -0.15 -8.79 -8.90
C LEU A 120 0.04 -7.39 -9.47
N VAL A 121 -0.62 -7.07 -10.58
CA VAL A 121 -0.64 -5.70 -11.12
C VAL A 121 -1.32 -4.76 -10.11
N TRP A 122 -2.42 -5.23 -9.51
CA TRP A 122 -3.09 -4.50 -8.44
C TRP A 122 -2.19 -4.34 -7.21
N LEU A 123 -1.52 -5.42 -6.76
CA LEU A 123 -0.59 -5.37 -5.64
C LEU A 123 0.51 -4.34 -5.88
N PHE A 124 1.10 -4.34 -7.08
CA PHE A 124 2.10 -3.34 -7.45
C PHE A 124 1.54 -1.92 -7.33
N GLY A 125 0.40 -1.64 -7.98
CA GLY A 125 -0.19 -0.30 -8.00
C GLY A 125 -0.59 0.20 -6.60
N VAL A 126 -1.22 -0.66 -5.79
CA VAL A 126 -1.66 -0.29 -4.43
C VAL A 126 -0.47 -0.08 -3.49
N THR A 127 0.58 -0.91 -3.61
CA THR A 127 1.81 -0.75 -2.82
C THR A 127 2.57 0.52 -3.20
N TRP A 128 2.68 0.81 -4.50
CA TRP A 128 3.33 2.04 -4.95
C TRP A 128 2.57 3.28 -4.47
N ALA A 129 1.25 3.32 -4.67
CA ALA A 129 0.41 4.43 -4.22
C ALA A 129 0.43 4.59 -2.69
N LEU A 130 0.45 3.48 -1.92
CA LEU A 130 0.62 3.54 -0.47
C LEU A 130 1.98 4.11 -0.08
N GLY A 131 3.05 3.67 -0.75
CA GLY A 131 4.41 4.15 -0.53
C GLY A 131 4.50 5.67 -0.73
N GLU A 132 4.02 6.15 -1.89
CA GLU A 132 3.89 7.58 -2.17
C GLU A 132 3.09 8.30 -1.07
N PHE A 133 1.89 7.81 -0.78
CA PHE A 133 1.01 8.46 0.20
C PHE A 133 1.63 8.56 1.61
N VAL A 134 2.35 7.51 2.03
CA VAL A 134 3.03 7.45 3.34
C VAL A 134 4.27 8.35 3.40
N LEU A 135 5.00 8.47 2.30
CA LEU A 135 6.22 9.26 2.17
C LEU A 135 5.93 10.76 1.94
N LEU A 136 4.79 11.10 1.33
CA LEU A 136 4.40 12.48 1.03
C LEU A 136 3.82 13.23 2.26
N VAL A 137 3.19 12.53 3.21
CA VAL A 137 2.54 13.17 4.37
C VAL A 137 3.56 13.45 5.48
N GLY A 138 4.12 14.67 5.46
CA GLY A 138 5.07 15.21 6.43
C GLY A 138 4.49 16.13 7.53
N GLY A 139 3.18 16.26 7.70
CA GLY A 139 2.61 17.16 8.73
C GLY A 139 2.55 16.53 10.13
N GLU A 140 2.71 17.35 11.19
CA GLU A 140 2.72 16.93 12.61
C GLU A 140 1.50 16.09 13.03
N SER A 141 0.30 16.37 12.52
CA SER A 141 -0.94 15.61 12.79
C SER A 141 -1.24 14.49 11.77
N GLY A 142 -0.41 14.32 10.74
CA GLY A 142 -0.78 13.64 9.50
C GLY A 142 -0.50 12.14 9.43
N GLY A 143 0.30 11.57 10.34
CA GLY A 143 0.80 10.19 10.19
C GLY A 143 -0.25 9.10 10.36
N LEU A 144 -0.93 9.07 11.51
CA LEU A 144 -2.02 8.14 11.77
C LEU A 144 -3.25 8.49 10.92
N PHE A 145 -3.46 9.79 10.66
CA PHE A 145 -4.48 10.25 9.74
C PHE A 145 -4.28 9.71 8.32
N ALA A 146 -3.04 9.68 7.81
CA ALA A 146 -2.73 9.07 6.52
C ALA A 146 -3.06 7.57 6.53
N LEU A 147 -2.65 6.82 7.55
CA LEU A 147 -3.01 5.41 7.64
C LEU A 147 -4.54 5.21 7.67
N LEU A 148 -5.27 6.08 8.38
CA LEU A 148 -6.73 6.04 8.44
C LEU A 148 -7.38 6.36 7.09
N VAL A 149 -6.95 7.43 6.41
CA VAL A 149 -7.42 7.80 5.07
C VAL A 149 -7.14 6.66 4.08
N TRP A 150 -5.96 6.04 4.20
CA TRP A 150 -5.62 4.91 3.36
C TRP A 150 -6.54 3.72 3.61
N THR A 151 -6.67 3.27 4.86
CA THR A 151 -7.40 2.03 5.17
C THR A 151 -8.91 2.17 5.07
N VAL A 152 -9.47 3.33 5.43
CA VAL A 152 -10.93 3.57 5.43
C VAL A 152 -11.39 4.22 4.12
N GLY A 153 -10.59 5.12 3.55
CA GLY A 153 -10.98 5.89 2.36
C GLY A 153 -10.56 5.24 1.04
N LEU A 154 -9.28 4.91 0.91
CA LEU A 154 -8.69 4.52 -0.39
C LEU A 154 -8.64 3.01 -0.61
N LEU A 155 -8.44 2.23 0.44
CA LEU A 155 -8.33 0.78 0.31
C LEU A 155 -9.65 0.11 -0.11
N PRO A 156 -10.84 0.45 0.43
CA PRO A 156 -12.09 -0.16 -0.01
C PRO A 156 -12.36 -0.05 -1.51
N PRO A 157 -12.24 1.14 -2.16
CA PRO A 157 -12.39 1.21 -3.61
C PRO A 157 -11.28 0.44 -4.34
N CYS A 158 -10.04 0.41 -3.85
CA CYS A 158 -9.00 -0.44 -4.43
C CYS A 158 -9.40 -1.92 -4.40
N LEU A 159 -9.96 -2.41 -3.30
CA LEU A 159 -10.48 -3.79 -3.20
C LEU A 159 -11.64 -4.01 -4.18
N GLY A 160 -12.53 -3.02 -4.35
CA GLY A 160 -13.59 -3.06 -5.35
C GLY A 160 -13.04 -3.25 -6.77
N VAL A 161 -12.00 -2.49 -7.15
CA VAL A 161 -11.33 -2.64 -8.46
C VAL A 161 -10.69 -4.03 -8.60
N LEU A 162 -10.04 -4.53 -7.55
CA LEU A 162 -9.46 -5.89 -7.56
C LEU A 162 -10.53 -6.97 -7.80
N VAL A 163 -11.67 -6.85 -7.11
CA VAL A 163 -12.80 -7.78 -7.24
C VAL A 163 -13.37 -7.75 -8.65
N VAL A 164 -13.59 -6.56 -9.21
CA VAL A 164 -14.13 -6.40 -10.57
C VAL A 164 -13.17 -6.98 -11.61
N THR A 165 -11.89 -6.62 -11.53
CA THR A 165 -10.88 -7.05 -12.52
C THR A 165 -10.59 -8.54 -12.43
N THR A 166 -10.40 -9.09 -11.22
CA THR A 166 -10.14 -10.52 -11.04
C THR A 166 -11.40 -11.36 -11.27
N GLY A 167 -12.57 -10.89 -10.84
CA GLY A 167 -13.85 -11.56 -11.09
C GLY A 167 -14.16 -11.63 -12.58
N GLY A 168 -13.90 -10.56 -13.32
CA GLY A 168 -14.00 -10.53 -14.78
C GLY A 168 -13.07 -11.54 -15.45
N GLU A 169 -11.79 -11.59 -15.05
CA GLU A 169 -10.83 -12.56 -15.59
C GLU A 169 -11.28 -14.01 -15.33
N LEU A 170 -11.76 -14.31 -14.12
CA LEU A 170 -12.25 -15.65 -13.76
C LEU A 170 -13.52 -16.02 -14.54
N LEU A 171 -14.42 -15.05 -14.79
CA LEU A 171 -15.63 -15.26 -15.58
C LEU A 171 -15.28 -15.55 -17.05
N LEU A 172 -14.37 -14.77 -17.65
CA LEU A 172 -13.92 -14.97 -19.03
C LEU A 172 -13.30 -16.36 -19.22
N ARG A 173 -12.43 -16.79 -18.29
CA ARG A 173 -11.85 -18.14 -18.33
C ARG A 173 -12.91 -19.25 -18.25
N ARG A 174 -13.98 -19.06 -17.47
CA ARG A 174 -15.09 -20.02 -17.42
C ARG A 174 -15.87 -20.06 -18.73
N VAL A 175 -16.14 -18.90 -19.33
CA VAL A 175 -16.85 -18.80 -20.61
C VAL A 175 -16.04 -19.45 -21.73
N ASP A 176 -14.73 -19.23 -21.80
CA ASP A 176 -13.86 -19.85 -22.80
C ASP A 176 -13.80 -21.37 -22.65
N LEU A 177 -13.73 -21.89 -21.42
CA LEU A 177 -13.79 -23.33 -21.17
C LEU A 177 -15.17 -23.94 -21.49
N SER A 178 -16.25 -23.15 -21.40
CA SER A 178 -17.61 -23.58 -21.73
C SER A 178 -17.92 -23.58 -23.24
N LYS A 179 -16.96 -23.19 -24.09
CA LYS A 179 -17.03 -23.38 -25.54
C LYS A 179 -16.18 -24.60 -25.98
N PRO A 180 -16.59 -25.85 -25.72
CA PRO A 180 -15.95 -26.99 -26.36
C PRO A 180 -16.48 -27.09 -27.80
N PHE A 181 -15.58 -26.99 -28.80
CA PHE A 181 -15.79 -27.41 -30.19
C PHE A 181 -17.14 -27.03 -30.84
N GLY A 182 -17.27 -25.75 -31.20
CA GLY A 182 -18.36 -25.25 -32.04
C GLY A 182 -17.85 -24.40 -33.19
N SER A 183 -17.01 -24.98 -34.06
CA SER A 183 -16.86 -24.65 -35.49
C SER A 183 -15.88 -25.63 -36.14
#